data_AF-A0A5C2RYF7-F1
#
_entry.id   AF-A0A5C2RYF7-F1
#
_cell.length_a   1.000
_cell.length_b   1.000
_cell.length_c   1.000
_cell.angle_alpha   90.00
_cell.angle_beta   90.00
_cell.angle_gamma   90.00
#
_symmetry.space_group_name_H-M   'P 1'
#
loop_
_entity.id
_entity.type
_entity.pdbx_description
1 polymer ?
#
loop_
_entity_poly.entity_id
_entity_poly.type
_entity_poly.pdbx_seq_one_letter_code
_entity_poly.pdbx_strand_id
1 'polypeptide(L)'
;MPPKHFLTSNFRVAFEEYFQSDQQRNAIDTLQEHITEVRDGTEQQRRELGVSRPQDTTPAQVEDRIAAYLDKCYWQLAQFYRYSNPCRIAEAEPALREVLRYAQARGARRDVTPELYLAVAINKIPEKQQEALSLFSSAFDHYEEHGNPAFGPRSELWARASWARLLRRVERVRDAEVQERAIVDWVVSHPLVLPPTKLRALVSDEADSGVLNNIVEHPEVQAAVEKARERKST
;
A
#
# COMPACT_ATOMS: atom_id res chain seq x y z
N MET A 1 -1.61 6.56 28.97
CA MET A 1 -1.71 7.61 27.92
C MET A 1 -2.49 7.04 26.75
N PRO A 2 -3.35 7.82 26.08
CA PRO A 2 -3.98 7.40 24.83
C PRO A 2 -2.91 7.13 23.76
N PRO A 3 -3.14 6.22 22.80
CA PRO A 3 -2.20 6.00 21.70
C PRO A 3 -1.95 7.32 20.96
N LYS A 4 -0.68 7.62 20.64
CA LYS A 4 -0.32 8.81 19.85
C LYS A 4 -1.19 8.83 18.59
N HIS A 5 -1.82 9.98 18.32
CA HIS A 5 -2.98 10.12 17.41
C HIS A 5 -2.76 9.52 16.00
N PHE A 6 -1.52 9.50 15.51
CA PHE A 6 -1.18 9.03 14.17
C PHE A 6 -1.32 7.52 13.92
N LEU A 7 -1.41 6.69 14.96
CA LEU A 7 -1.65 5.24 14.83
C LEU A 7 -3.14 4.88 14.77
N THR A 8 -4.03 5.87 14.73
CA THR A 8 -5.48 5.66 14.71
C THR A 8 -6.03 5.69 13.29
N SER A 9 -7.08 4.89 13.04
CA SER A 9 -7.79 4.90 11.76
C SER A 9 -8.31 6.29 11.38
N ASN A 10 -8.76 7.08 12.36
CA ASN A 10 -9.26 8.44 12.14
C ASN A 10 -8.16 9.37 11.60
N PHE A 11 -6.95 9.27 12.15
CA PHE A 11 -5.83 10.06 11.66
C PHE A 11 -5.42 9.64 10.26
N ARG A 12 -5.40 8.34 9.95
CA ARG A 12 -5.14 7.86 8.58
C ARG A 12 -6.16 8.41 7.58
N VAL A 13 -7.45 8.36 7.92
CA VAL A 13 -8.49 8.94 7.07
C VAL A 13 -8.27 10.44 6.89
N ALA A 14 -7.91 11.17 7.96
CA ALA A 14 -7.63 12.58 7.86
C ALA A 14 -6.39 12.89 7.01
N PHE A 15 -5.35 12.08 7.12
CA PHE A 15 -4.14 12.16 6.31
C PHE A 15 -4.44 11.97 4.82
N GLU A 16 -5.29 11.00 4.48
CA GLU A 16 -5.63 10.67 3.09
C GLU A 16 -6.59 11.69 2.46
N GLU A 17 -7.63 12.12 3.19
CA GLU A 17 -8.75 12.87 2.61
C GLU A 17 -8.70 14.38 2.88
N TYR A 18 -7.99 14.84 3.93
CA TYR A 18 -8.05 16.24 4.37
C TYR A 18 -6.70 16.95 4.43
N PHE A 19 -5.58 16.23 4.62
CA PHE A 19 -4.28 16.86 4.75
C PHE A 19 -3.77 17.36 3.40
N GLN A 20 -3.21 18.57 3.41
CA GLN A 20 -2.45 19.11 2.28
C GLN A 20 -1.03 18.51 2.25
N SER A 21 -0.34 18.61 1.11
CA SER A 21 0.98 18.00 0.91
C SER A 21 2.00 18.34 2.00
N ASP A 22 2.04 19.59 2.50
CA ASP A 22 2.98 19.97 3.56
C ASP A 22 2.61 19.34 4.92
N GLN A 23 1.31 19.21 5.20
CA GLN A 23 0.82 18.53 6.40
C GLN A 23 1.12 17.03 6.35
N GLN A 24 1.00 16.41 5.17
CA GLN A 24 1.38 15.02 4.95
C GLN A 24 2.87 14.79 5.17
N ARG A 25 3.73 15.68 4.66
CA ARG A 25 5.19 15.61 4.91
C ARG A 25 5.49 15.72 6.39
N ASN A 26 4.95 16.72 7.08
CA ASN A 26 5.17 16.89 8.51
C ASN A 26 4.71 15.67 9.32
N ALA A 27 3.58 15.05 8.95
CA ALA A 27 3.10 13.83 9.62
C ALA A 27 4.01 12.61 9.37
N ILE A 28 4.61 12.50 8.17
CA ILE A 28 5.62 11.49 7.86
C ILE A 28 6.87 11.72 8.71
N ASP A 29 7.41 12.94 8.71
CA ASP A 29 8.63 13.28 9.45
C ASP A 29 8.44 13.01 10.96
N THR A 30 7.30 13.45 11.51
CA THR A 30 6.92 13.19 12.91
C THR A 30 6.87 11.68 13.21
N LEU A 31 6.35 10.86 12.29
CA LEU A 31 6.28 9.41 12.49
C LEU A 31 7.67 8.76 12.39
N GLN A 32 8.54 9.25 11.50
CA GLN A 32 9.92 8.77 11.39
C GLN A 32 10.75 9.09 12.64
N GLU A 33 10.62 10.30 13.16
CA GLU A 33 11.24 10.71 14.42
C GLU A 33 10.73 9.83 15.57
N HIS A 34 9.42 9.61 15.66
CA HIS A 34 8.83 8.74 16.67
C HIS A 34 9.31 7.28 16.58
N ILE A 35 9.43 6.73 15.36
CA ILE A 35 10.00 5.40 15.15
C ILE A 35 11.44 5.33 15.68
N THR A 36 12.24 6.36 15.40
CA THR A 36 13.63 6.46 15.86
C THR A 36 13.68 6.53 17.39
N GLU A 37 12.83 7.35 18.00
CA GLU A 37 12.73 7.48 19.47
C GLU A 37 12.36 6.15 20.13
N VAL A 38 11.44 5.38 19.54
CA VAL A 38 11.06 4.05 20.08
C VAL A 38 12.17 3.03 19.87
N ARG A 39 12.80 3.01 18.70
CA ARG A 39 13.84 2.03 18.34
C ARG A 39 15.12 2.26 19.15
N ASP A 40 15.58 3.50 19.23
CA ASP A 40 16.91 3.84 19.76
C ASP A 40 16.85 4.45 21.18
N GLY A 41 15.65 4.76 21.67
CA GLY A 41 15.45 5.31 23.01
C GLY A 41 15.68 4.32 24.14
N THR A 42 15.93 4.88 25.33
CA THR A 42 16.06 4.15 26.59
C THR A 42 14.74 3.51 27.02
N GLU A 43 14.80 2.54 27.94
CA GLU A 43 13.58 1.94 28.50
C GLU A 43 12.67 2.99 29.17
N GLN A 44 13.25 3.97 29.86
CA GLN A 44 12.48 5.06 30.46
C GLN A 44 11.73 5.87 29.40
N GLN A 45 12.40 6.25 28.31
CA GLN A 45 11.76 6.97 27.19
C GLN A 45 10.63 6.12 26.59
N ARG A 46 10.84 4.82 26.36
CA ARG A 46 9.79 3.93 25.85
C ARG A 46 8.58 3.80 26.80
N ARG A 47 8.80 3.87 28.11
CA ARG A 47 7.70 3.92 29.11
C ARG A 47 6.97 5.26 29.07
N GLU A 48 7.68 6.38 28.95
CA GLU A 48 7.10 7.72 28.80
C GLU A 48 6.25 7.82 27.52
N LEU A 49 6.69 7.16 26.44
CA LEU A 49 5.95 7.03 25.19
C LEU A 49 4.76 6.06 25.26
N GLY A 50 4.59 5.33 26.37
CA GLY A 50 3.54 4.34 26.57
C GLY A 50 3.70 3.08 25.72
N VAL A 51 4.92 2.80 25.22
CA VAL A 51 5.25 1.58 24.47
C VAL A 51 5.42 0.41 25.44
N SER A 52 6.31 0.58 26.42
CA SER A 52 6.55 -0.42 27.47
C SER A 52 5.54 -0.25 28.61
N ARG A 53 5.05 -1.37 29.15
CA ARG A 53 4.11 -1.38 30.27
C ARG A 53 4.78 -1.86 31.55
N PRO A 54 4.30 -1.42 32.73
CA PRO A 54 4.80 -1.94 34.01
C PRO A 54 4.61 -3.46 34.18
N GLN A 55 3.74 -4.09 33.39
CA GLN A 55 3.48 -5.53 33.43
C GLN A 55 4.46 -6.34 32.56
N ASP A 56 5.28 -5.70 31.74
CA ASP A 56 6.29 -6.38 30.92
C ASP A 56 7.50 -6.66 31.83
N THR A 57 7.52 -7.83 32.49
CA THR A 57 8.48 -8.15 33.56
C THR A 57 9.71 -8.90 33.09
N THR A 58 9.71 -9.42 31.86
CA THR A 58 10.87 -10.13 31.27
C THR A 58 11.44 -9.36 30.07
N PRO A 59 12.75 -9.47 29.80
CA PRO A 59 13.37 -8.84 28.62
C PRO A 59 12.68 -9.22 27.30
N ALA A 60 12.29 -10.49 27.14
CA ALA A 60 11.59 -10.97 25.96
C ALA A 60 10.22 -10.31 25.78
N GLN A 61 9.44 -10.13 26.86
CA GLN A 61 8.15 -9.43 26.78
C GLN A 61 8.33 -7.97 26.35
N VAL A 62 9.36 -7.30 26.85
CA VAL A 62 9.69 -5.92 26.48
C VAL A 62 10.09 -5.84 25.01
N GLU A 63 10.95 -6.74 24.54
CA GLU A 63 11.36 -6.82 23.13
C GLU A 63 10.17 -7.10 22.19
N ASP A 64 9.31 -8.07 22.53
CA ASP A 64 8.10 -8.39 21.76
C ASP A 64 7.14 -7.21 21.71
N ARG A 65 7.00 -6.46 22.82
CA ARG A 65 6.17 -5.25 22.89
C ARG A 65 6.69 -4.17 21.97
N ILE A 66 8.00 -3.92 22.00
CA ILE A 66 8.66 -2.93 21.15
C ILE A 66 8.52 -3.34 19.69
N ALA A 67 8.81 -4.60 19.35
CA ALA A 67 8.67 -5.14 18.00
C ALA A 67 7.25 -4.98 17.47
N ALA A 68 6.23 -5.36 18.25
CA ALA A 68 4.83 -5.22 17.86
C ALA A 68 4.39 -3.75 17.70
N TYR A 69 5.01 -2.83 18.45
CA TYR A 69 4.73 -1.40 18.34
C TYR A 69 5.41 -0.79 17.10
N LEU A 70 6.68 -1.11 16.87
CA LEU A 70 7.45 -0.67 15.70
C LEU A 70 6.84 -1.19 14.40
N ASP A 71 6.41 -2.46 14.36
CA ASP A 71 5.68 -3.04 13.24
C ASP A 71 4.47 -2.19 12.81
N LYS A 72 3.65 -1.76 13.77
CA LYS A 72 2.51 -0.86 13.51
C LYS A 72 2.96 0.50 12.96
N CYS A 73 4.05 1.04 13.48
CA CYS A 73 4.57 2.33 13.05
C CYS A 73 5.13 2.25 11.62
N TYR A 74 5.93 1.22 11.31
CA TYR A 74 6.45 1.01 9.96
C TYR A 74 5.33 0.76 8.95
N TRP A 75 4.31 0.00 9.33
CA TRP A 75 3.15 -0.20 8.47
C TRP A 75 2.38 1.11 8.23
N GLN A 76 2.14 1.91 9.27
CA GLN A 76 1.50 3.21 9.15
C GLN A 76 2.31 4.19 8.29
N LEU A 77 3.64 4.16 8.41
CA LEU A 77 4.56 4.97 7.62
C LEU A 77 4.50 4.59 6.13
N ALA A 78 4.52 3.30 5.81
CA ALA A 78 4.35 2.82 4.44
C ALA A 78 3.00 3.24 3.85
N GLN A 79 1.93 3.22 4.66
CA GLN A 79 0.62 3.74 4.24
C GLN A 79 0.67 5.26 3.97
N PHE A 80 1.30 6.06 4.83
CA PHE A 80 1.45 7.49 4.60
C PHE A 80 2.22 7.79 3.31
N TYR A 81 3.31 7.07 3.03
CA TYR A 81 4.02 7.21 1.76
C TYR A 81 3.15 6.88 0.55
N ARG A 82 2.36 5.80 0.62
CA ARG A 82 1.41 5.44 -0.44
C ARG A 82 0.39 6.55 -0.70
N TYR A 83 -0.24 7.06 0.36
CA TYR A 83 -1.36 7.99 0.27
C TYR A 83 -0.95 9.47 0.27
N SER A 84 0.36 9.75 0.24
CA SER A 84 0.87 11.10 0.03
C SER A 84 0.50 11.62 -1.36
N ASN A 85 0.39 12.93 -1.49
CA ASN A 85 0.22 13.61 -2.76
C ASN A 85 1.40 14.58 -3.03
N PRO A 86 2.28 14.28 -4.01
CA PRO A 86 2.29 13.09 -4.86
C PRO A 86 2.63 11.81 -4.08
N CYS A 87 2.33 10.64 -4.66
CA CYS A 87 2.64 9.35 -4.05
C CYS A 87 4.15 9.20 -3.85
N ARG A 88 4.57 8.83 -2.63
CA ARG A 88 5.98 8.68 -2.20
C ARG A 88 6.34 7.22 -1.87
N ILE A 89 5.61 6.26 -2.43
CA ILE A 89 5.77 4.82 -2.10
C ILE A 89 7.20 4.29 -2.24
N ALA A 90 8.01 4.86 -3.15
CA ALA A 90 9.41 4.46 -3.31
C ALA A 90 10.24 4.61 -2.02
N GLU A 91 9.89 5.58 -1.17
CA GLU A 91 10.57 5.82 0.11
C GLU A 91 10.17 4.81 1.20
N ALA A 92 9.10 4.04 0.99
CA ALA A 92 8.58 3.10 1.96
C ALA A 92 9.37 1.79 2.05
N GLU A 93 10.33 1.53 1.14
CA GLU A 93 11.06 0.25 1.08
C GLU A 93 11.62 -0.20 2.46
N PRO A 94 12.38 0.63 3.21
CA PRO A 94 12.95 0.18 4.48
C PRO A 94 11.87 -0.22 5.49
N ALA A 95 10.79 0.56 5.58
CA ALA A 95 9.68 0.29 6.49
C ALA A 95 8.94 -1.01 6.10
N LEU A 96 8.72 -1.24 4.81
CA LEU A 96 8.05 -2.44 4.31
C LEU A 96 8.89 -3.71 4.55
N ARG A 97 10.21 -3.63 4.42
CA ARG A 97 11.10 -4.74 4.78
C ARG A 97 11.03 -5.08 6.27
N GLU A 98 10.94 -4.08 7.15
CA GLU A 98 10.74 -4.32 8.58
C GLU A 98 9.38 -4.98 8.88
N VAL A 99 8.30 -4.52 8.26
CA VAL A 99 6.96 -5.14 8.42
C VAL A 99 6.99 -6.62 8.03
N LEU A 100 7.59 -6.95 6.88
CA LEU A 100 7.71 -8.34 6.43
C LEU A 100 8.58 -9.18 7.39
N ARG A 101 9.68 -8.61 7.88
CA ARG A 101 10.55 -9.28 8.87
C ARG A 101 9.78 -9.60 10.16
N TYR A 102 9.01 -8.64 10.68
CA TYR A 102 8.19 -8.86 11.87
C TYR A 102 7.05 -9.85 11.64
N ALA A 103 6.45 -9.88 10.45
CA ALA A 103 5.41 -10.84 10.10
C ALA A 103 5.96 -12.29 10.07
N GLN A 104 7.13 -12.48 9.46
CA GLN A 104 7.84 -13.76 9.44
C GLN A 104 8.19 -14.26 10.85
N ALA A 105 8.74 -13.38 11.69
CA ALA A 105 9.11 -13.74 13.07
C ALA A 105 7.92 -14.18 13.93
N ARG A 106 6.71 -13.66 13.66
CA ARG A 106 5.48 -14.02 14.38
C ARG A 106 4.79 -15.28 13.84
N GLY A 107 5.24 -15.82 12.70
CA GLY A 107 4.57 -16.95 12.05
C GLY A 107 3.10 -16.66 11.70
N ALA A 108 2.77 -15.40 11.40
CA ALA A 108 1.40 -15.01 11.10
C ALA A 108 0.94 -15.62 9.76
N ARG A 109 -0.39 -15.73 9.58
CA ARG A 109 -0.96 -16.02 8.25
C ARG A 109 -0.42 -14.99 7.27
N ARG A 110 0.02 -15.45 6.09
CA ARG A 110 0.57 -14.60 5.05
C ARG A 110 -0.43 -13.51 4.67
N ASP A 111 -0.03 -12.25 4.87
CA ASP A 111 -0.72 -11.06 4.35
C ASP A 111 0.11 -10.54 3.18
N VAL A 112 -0.48 -10.58 1.98
CA VAL A 112 0.21 -10.16 0.75
C VAL A 112 0.29 -8.65 0.58
N THR A 113 -0.42 -7.87 1.41
CA THR A 113 -0.50 -6.41 1.24
C THR A 113 0.88 -5.74 1.35
N PRO A 114 1.70 -6.01 2.39
CA PRO A 114 3.03 -5.41 2.49
C PRO A 114 3.98 -5.89 1.39
N GLU A 115 3.84 -7.14 0.93
CA GLU A 115 4.63 -7.68 -0.20
C GLU A 115 4.35 -6.92 -1.50
N LEU A 116 3.07 -6.70 -1.80
CA LEU A 116 2.65 -5.94 -2.98
C LEU A 116 3.07 -4.47 -2.89
N TYR A 117 2.98 -3.85 -1.71
CA TYR A 117 3.50 -2.49 -1.51
C TYR A 117 5.02 -2.43 -1.72
N LEU A 118 5.77 -3.43 -1.24
CA LEU A 118 7.22 -3.50 -1.43
C LEU A 118 7.56 -3.66 -2.91
N ALA A 119 6.86 -4.54 -3.62
CA ALA A 119 7.01 -4.69 -5.05
C ALA A 119 6.77 -3.35 -5.78
N VAL A 120 5.73 -2.60 -5.39
CA VAL A 120 5.47 -1.27 -5.95
C VAL A 120 6.58 -0.28 -5.60
N ALA A 121 7.08 -0.27 -4.36
CA ALA A 121 8.14 0.65 -3.92
C ALA A 121 9.43 0.47 -4.74
N ILE A 122 9.79 -0.78 -5.08
CA ILE A 122 11.09 -1.08 -5.70
C ILE A 122 11.03 -1.29 -7.21
N ASN A 123 9.85 -1.40 -7.84
CA ASN A 123 9.75 -1.79 -9.26
C ASN A 123 10.43 -0.84 -10.25
N LYS A 124 10.63 0.43 -9.88
CA LYS A 124 11.30 1.42 -10.74
C LYS A 124 12.82 1.43 -10.58
N ILE A 125 13.37 0.69 -9.61
CA ILE A 125 14.81 0.57 -9.36
C ILE A 125 15.37 -0.55 -10.26
N PRO A 126 16.24 -0.24 -11.25
CA PRO A 126 16.73 -1.24 -12.22
C PRO A 126 17.29 -2.51 -11.58
N GLU A 127 18.07 -2.37 -10.52
CA GLU A 127 18.75 -3.46 -9.83
C GLU A 127 17.78 -4.36 -9.04
N LYS A 128 16.55 -3.91 -8.79
CA LYS A 128 15.53 -4.61 -7.99
C LYS A 128 14.33 -5.08 -8.82
N GLN A 129 14.37 -4.93 -10.15
CA GLN A 129 13.25 -5.33 -11.02
C GLN A 129 12.90 -6.81 -10.88
N GLN A 130 13.90 -7.70 -10.80
CA GLN A 130 13.65 -9.13 -10.65
C GLN A 130 13.05 -9.47 -9.28
N GLU A 131 13.49 -8.78 -8.22
CA GLU A 131 12.89 -8.90 -6.88
C GLU A 131 11.42 -8.45 -6.91
N ALA A 132 11.13 -7.31 -7.53
CA ALA A 132 9.76 -6.81 -7.70
C ALA A 132 8.88 -7.79 -8.48
N LEU A 133 9.38 -8.36 -9.58
CA LEU A 133 8.66 -9.38 -10.36
C LEU A 133 8.32 -10.60 -9.50
N SER A 134 9.29 -11.11 -8.74
CA SER A 134 9.08 -12.26 -7.87
C SER A 134 8.05 -11.97 -6.78
N LEU A 135 8.10 -10.78 -6.17
CA LEU A 135 7.14 -10.35 -5.16
C LEU A 135 5.74 -10.24 -5.75
N PHE A 136 5.58 -9.57 -6.89
CA PHE A 136 4.28 -9.44 -7.55
C PHE A 136 3.69 -10.81 -7.88
N SER A 137 4.43 -11.67 -8.59
CA SER A 137 3.97 -13.02 -8.94
C SER A 137 3.56 -13.81 -7.70
N SER A 138 4.46 -13.98 -6.73
CA SER A 138 4.18 -14.81 -5.56
C SER A 138 3.03 -14.28 -4.70
N ALA A 139 2.91 -12.96 -4.58
CA ALA A 139 1.85 -12.33 -3.79
C ALA A 139 0.50 -12.41 -4.48
N PHE A 140 0.44 -12.20 -5.81
CA PHE A 140 -0.81 -12.33 -6.57
C PHE A 140 -1.25 -13.79 -6.72
N ASP A 141 -0.33 -14.74 -6.93
CA ASP A 141 -0.67 -16.17 -6.94
C ASP A 141 -1.35 -16.59 -5.63
N HIS A 142 -0.78 -16.16 -4.49
CA HIS A 142 -1.37 -16.42 -3.19
C HIS A 142 -2.72 -15.71 -3.00
N TYR A 143 -2.83 -14.46 -3.45
CA TYR A 143 -4.07 -13.68 -3.39
C TYR A 143 -5.20 -14.34 -4.18
N GLU A 144 -4.91 -14.83 -5.39
CA GLU A 144 -5.90 -15.44 -6.27
C GLU A 144 -6.37 -16.80 -5.74
N GLU A 145 -5.47 -17.57 -5.13
CA GLU A 145 -5.81 -18.88 -4.54
C GLU A 145 -6.54 -18.78 -3.19
N HIS A 146 -6.14 -17.85 -2.32
CA HIS A 146 -6.58 -17.82 -0.93
C HIS A 146 -7.44 -16.61 -0.55
N GLY A 147 -7.47 -15.58 -1.42
CA GLY A 147 -8.01 -14.27 -1.12
C GLY A 147 -7.18 -13.49 -0.10
N ASN A 148 -7.43 -12.18 -0.01
CA ASN A 148 -6.97 -11.36 1.11
C ASN A 148 -8.02 -10.29 1.44
N PRO A 149 -8.88 -10.50 2.45
CA PRO A 149 -9.95 -9.55 2.80
C PRO A 149 -9.45 -8.16 3.18
N ALA A 150 -8.21 -8.04 3.68
CA ALA A 150 -7.60 -6.75 4.03
C ALA A 150 -7.10 -5.99 2.79
N PHE A 151 -6.88 -6.69 1.68
CA PHE A 151 -6.44 -6.10 0.42
C PHE A 151 -7.64 -5.60 -0.38
N GLY A 152 -8.01 -4.34 -0.11
CA GLY A 152 -9.14 -3.70 -0.79
C GLY A 152 -8.90 -3.49 -2.30
N PRO A 153 -9.97 -3.37 -3.11
CA PRO A 153 -9.88 -3.34 -4.57
C PRO A 153 -9.04 -2.18 -5.11
N ARG A 154 -9.06 -1.00 -4.46
CA ARG A 154 -8.20 0.12 -4.86
C ARG A 154 -6.71 -0.22 -4.77
N SER A 155 -6.33 -0.99 -3.75
CA SER A 155 -4.95 -1.45 -3.56
C SER A 155 -4.56 -2.49 -4.59
N GLU A 156 -5.50 -3.39 -4.93
CA GLU A 156 -5.31 -4.38 -5.98
C GLU A 156 -5.08 -3.73 -7.33
N LEU A 157 -5.98 -2.87 -7.79
CA LEU A 157 -5.87 -2.21 -9.10
C LEU A 157 -4.57 -1.40 -9.24
N TRP A 158 -4.19 -0.68 -8.17
CA TRP A 158 -2.95 0.08 -8.13
C TRP A 158 -1.69 -0.80 -8.21
N ALA A 159 -1.68 -1.92 -7.48
CA ALA A 159 -0.58 -2.88 -7.53
C ALA A 159 -0.51 -3.58 -8.89
N ARG A 160 -1.64 -4.03 -9.46
CA ARG A 160 -1.71 -4.61 -10.81
C ARG A 160 -1.24 -3.62 -11.88
N ALA A 161 -1.64 -2.35 -11.79
CA ALA A 161 -1.18 -1.32 -12.73
C ALA A 161 0.35 -1.14 -12.66
N SER A 162 0.91 -1.15 -11.45
CA SER A 162 2.37 -1.07 -11.26
C SER A 162 3.09 -2.32 -11.78
N TRP A 163 2.48 -3.49 -11.63
CA TRP A 163 3.01 -4.75 -12.16
C TRP A 163 2.98 -4.79 -13.69
N ALA A 164 1.86 -4.40 -14.31
CA ALA A 164 1.72 -4.30 -15.77
C ALA A 164 2.84 -3.42 -16.37
N ARG A 165 3.12 -2.27 -15.74
CA ARG A 165 4.20 -1.37 -16.16
C ARG A 165 5.58 -2.02 -16.06
N LEU A 166 5.86 -2.73 -14.96
CA LEU A 166 7.11 -3.47 -14.81
C LEU A 166 7.25 -4.54 -15.90
N LEU A 167 6.18 -5.29 -16.16
CA LEU A 167 6.15 -6.32 -17.20
C LEU A 167 6.40 -5.73 -18.59
N ARG A 168 5.83 -4.56 -18.93
CA ARG A 168 6.15 -3.86 -20.18
C ARG A 168 7.62 -3.46 -20.26
N ARG A 169 8.18 -2.89 -19.18
CA ARG A 169 9.59 -2.46 -19.13
C ARG A 169 10.57 -3.62 -19.33
N VAL A 170 10.23 -4.82 -18.87
CA VAL A 170 11.05 -6.03 -19.02
C VAL A 170 10.61 -6.89 -20.22
N GLU A 171 9.91 -6.28 -21.18
CA GLU A 171 9.48 -6.88 -22.45
C GLU A 171 8.55 -8.11 -22.33
N ARG A 172 7.92 -8.31 -21.17
CA ARG A 172 6.89 -9.33 -20.91
C ARG A 172 5.49 -8.81 -21.25
N VAL A 173 5.31 -8.36 -22.50
CA VAL A 173 4.11 -7.63 -22.95
C VAL A 173 2.81 -8.42 -22.75
N ARG A 174 2.79 -9.72 -23.09
CA ARG A 174 1.59 -10.56 -22.92
C ARG A 174 1.15 -10.66 -21.47
N ASP A 175 2.09 -10.79 -20.55
CA ASP A 175 1.77 -10.85 -19.12
C ASP A 175 1.25 -9.51 -18.62
N ALA A 176 1.77 -8.39 -19.15
CA ALA A 176 1.25 -7.06 -18.84
C ALA A 176 -0.22 -6.92 -19.27
N GLU A 177 -0.56 -7.38 -20.47
CA GLU A 177 -1.93 -7.34 -21.00
C GLU A 177 -2.92 -8.14 -20.14
N VAL A 178 -2.48 -9.24 -19.52
CA VAL A 178 -3.29 -10.01 -18.56
C VAL A 178 -3.65 -9.15 -17.33
N GLN A 179 -2.67 -8.43 -16.78
CA GLN A 179 -2.92 -7.56 -15.62
C GLN A 179 -3.80 -6.36 -15.98
N GLU A 180 -3.61 -5.79 -17.17
CA GLU A 180 -4.44 -4.70 -17.68
C GLU A 180 -5.88 -5.14 -17.91
N ARG A 181 -6.08 -6.34 -18.48
CA ARG A 181 -7.40 -6.93 -18.67
C ARG A 181 -8.12 -7.15 -17.33
N ALA A 182 -7.43 -7.67 -16.31
CA ALA A 182 -8.00 -7.83 -14.97
C ALA A 182 -8.49 -6.49 -14.39
N ILE A 183 -7.77 -5.38 -14.63
CA ILE A 183 -8.21 -4.03 -14.23
C ILE A 183 -9.46 -3.61 -14.99
N VAL A 184 -9.48 -3.79 -16.33
CA VAL A 184 -10.64 -3.47 -17.17
C VAL A 184 -11.88 -4.24 -16.71
N ASP A 185 -11.76 -5.56 -16.53
CA ASP A 185 -12.87 -6.43 -16.14
C ASP A 185 -13.43 -6.06 -14.77
N TRP A 186 -12.57 -5.67 -13.82
CA TRP A 186 -13.01 -5.16 -12.52
C TRP A 186 -13.80 -3.86 -12.66
N VAL A 187 -13.33 -2.92 -13.48
CA VAL A 187 -14.02 -1.63 -13.70
C VAL A 187 -15.37 -1.86 -14.38
N VAL A 188 -15.43 -2.74 -15.37
CA VAL A 188 -16.66 -3.11 -16.09
C VAL A 188 -17.69 -3.75 -15.17
N SER A 189 -17.26 -4.59 -14.23
CA SER A 189 -18.14 -5.21 -13.23
C SER A 189 -18.56 -4.25 -12.10
N HIS A 190 -17.79 -3.18 -11.88
CA HIS A 190 -18.01 -2.20 -10.81
C HIS A 190 -18.01 -0.73 -11.30
N PRO A 191 -18.80 -0.39 -12.33
CA PRO A 191 -18.63 0.85 -13.11
C PRO A 191 -18.90 2.14 -12.34
N LEU A 192 -19.51 2.06 -11.15
CA LEU A 192 -19.87 3.21 -10.31
C LEU A 192 -19.08 3.27 -8.99
N VAL A 193 -18.13 2.35 -8.76
CA VAL A 193 -17.36 2.31 -7.50
C VAL A 193 -16.25 3.36 -7.47
N LEU A 194 -15.64 3.66 -8.62
CA LEU A 194 -14.58 4.67 -8.75
C LEU A 194 -14.98 5.74 -9.76
N PRO A 195 -15.06 7.03 -9.36
CA PRO A 195 -15.20 8.13 -10.31
C PRO A 195 -14.03 8.15 -11.32
N PRO A 196 -14.24 8.57 -12.58
CA PRO A 196 -13.20 8.57 -13.61
C PRO A 196 -11.89 9.25 -13.20
N THR A 197 -11.97 10.40 -12.50
CA THR A 197 -10.78 11.10 -11.99
C THR A 197 -9.99 10.27 -10.98
N LYS A 198 -10.68 9.57 -10.06
CA LYS A 198 -10.02 8.70 -9.08
C LYS A 198 -9.46 7.44 -9.73
N LEU A 199 -10.13 6.90 -10.76
CA LEU A 199 -9.62 5.76 -11.53
C LEU A 199 -8.33 6.14 -12.28
N ARG A 200 -8.33 7.24 -13.03
CA ARG A 200 -7.16 7.73 -13.76
C ARG A 200 -5.97 7.97 -12.80
N ALA A 201 -6.20 8.66 -11.68
CA ALA A 201 -5.15 8.89 -10.68
C ALA A 201 -4.60 7.59 -10.06
N LEU A 202 -5.38 6.50 -10.05
CA LEU A 202 -4.99 5.23 -9.46
C LEU A 202 -4.14 4.36 -10.40
N VAL A 203 -4.48 4.33 -11.69
CA VAL A 203 -3.91 3.36 -12.66
C VAL A 203 -3.16 3.99 -13.82
N SER A 204 -3.10 5.32 -13.94
CA SER A 204 -2.32 6.00 -14.98
C SER A 204 -0.94 6.45 -14.47
N ASP A 205 0.05 6.56 -15.36
CA ASP A 205 1.40 7.07 -15.10
C ASP A 205 1.89 7.73 -16.40
N GLU A 206 2.26 9.02 -16.36
CA GLU A 206 2.60 9.81 -17.55
C GLU A 206 3.74 9.22 -18.38
N ALA A 207 4.61 8.41 -17.76
CA ALA A 207 5.72 7.76 -18.44
C ALA A 207 5.34 6.43 -19.17
N ASP A 208 4.06 6.05 -19.16
CA ASP A 208 3.59 4.75 -19.68
C ASP A 208 2.91 4.87 -21.06
N SER A 209 2.98 3.80 -21.85
CA SER A 209 2.33 3.67 -23.17
C SER A 209 1.23 2.60 -23.19
N GLY A 210 0.93 1.98 -22.05
CA GLY A 210 -0.12 0.96 -21.92
C GLY A 210 -1.55 1.52 -21.97
N VAL A 211 -2.53 0.61 -22.06
CA VAL A 211 -3.96 0.96 -22.14
C VAL A 211 -4.46 1.71 -20.89
N LEU A 212 -3.77 1.55 -19.76
CA LEU A 212 -4.17 2.12 -18.48
C LEU A 212 -4.11 3.65 -18.43
N ASN A 213 -3.33 4.29 -19.30
CA ASN A 213 -3.33 5.75 -19.43
C ASN A 213 -4.61 6.29 -20.09
N ASN A 214 -5.30 5.45 -20.87
CA ASN A 214 -6.56 5.77 -21.53
C ASN A 214 -7.70 4.87 -21.03
N ILE A 215 -7.63 4.42 -19.76
CA ILE A 215 -8.58 3.44 -19.21
C ILE A 215 -10.03 3.92 -19.22
N VAL A 216 -10.25 5.23 -19.07
CA VAL A 216 -11.59 5.82 -19.05
C VAL A 216 -12.17 6.00 -20.46
N GLU A 217 -11.30 6.02 -21.47
CA GLU A 217 -11.65 6.01 -22.89
C GLU A 217 -11.78 4.58 -23.45
N HIS A 218 -11.54 3.54 -22.63
CA HIS A 218 -11.68 2.16 -23.07
C HIS A 218 -13.14 1.84 -23.43
N PRO A 219 -13.44 1.29 -24.63
CA PRO A 219 -14.81 1.11 -25.11
C PRO A 219 -15.71 0.33 -24.15
N GLU A 220 -15.19 -0.77 -23.57
CA GLU A 220 -15.93 -1.60 -22.61
C GLU A 220 -16.23 -0.84 -21.30
N VAL A 221 -15.30 0.01 -20.85
CA VAL A 221 -15.47 0.82 -19.63
C VAL A 221 -16.53 1.89 -19.86
N GLN A 222 -16.48 2.59 -20.99
CA GLN A 222 -17.49 3.60 -21.34
C GLN A 222 -18.89 2.99 -21.42
N ALA A 223 -19.04 1.89 -22.17
CA ALA A 223 -20.31 1.19 -22.30
C ALA A 223 -20.87 0.71 -20.94
N ALA A 224 -20.00 0.21 -20.05
CA ALA A 224 -20.41 -0.21 -18.71
C ALA A 224 -20.88 0.97 -17.84
N VAL A 225 -20.18 2.11 -17.89
CA VAL A 225 -20.53 3.33 -17.14
C VAL A 225 -21.83 3.93 -17.63
N GLU A 226 -22.03 4.03 -18.94
CA GLU A 226 -23.27 4.55 -19.55
C GLU A 226 -24.48 3.68 -19.14
N LYS A 227 -24.39 2.37 -19.35
CA LYS A 227 -25.43 1.41 -18.97
C LYS A 227 -25.76 1.47 -17.47
N ALA A 228 -24.76 1.67 -16.62
CA ALA A 228 -24.97 1.77 -15.18
C ALA A 228 -25.64 3.09 -14.75
N ARG A 229 -25.39 4.19 -15.48
CA ARG A 229 -26.07 5.48 -15.28
C ARG A 229 -27.53 5.42 -15.68
N GLU A 230 -27.85 4.85 -16.84
CA GLU A 230 -29.22 4.68 -17.32
C GLU A 230 -30.10 3.89 -16.33
N ARG A 231 -29.55 2.81 -15.75
CA ARG A 231 -30.23 1.98 -14.74
C ARG A 231 -30.50 2.70 -13.41
N LYS A 232 -29.74 3.75 -13.07
CA LYS A 232 -29.98 4.55 -11.85
C LYS A 232 -31.00 5.67 -12.06
N SER A 233 -31.26 6.04 -13.31
CA SER A 233 -32.21 7.09 -13.68
C SER A 233 -33.63 6.55 -13.93
N THR A 234 -33.83 5.24 -13.82
CA THR A 234 -35.13 4.54 -13.90
C THR A 234 -35.56 4.08 -12.52
#